data_AF-A0ABD5YKM1-F1
#
_entry.id   AF-A0ABD5YKM1-F1
#
_cell.length_a   1.000
_cell.length_b   1.000
_cell.length_c   1.000
_cell.angle_alpha   90.00
_cell.angle_beta   90.00
_cell.angle_gamma   90.00
#
_symmetry.space_group_name_H-M   'P 1'
#
loop_
_entity.id
_entity.type
_entity.pdbx_description
1 polymer ?
#
loop_
_entity_poly.entity_id
_entity_poly.type
_entity_poly.pdbx_seq_one_letter_code
_entity_poly.pdbx_strand_id
1 'polypeptide(L)'
;MSKPDKVQGIVTVPEPSQEEVNERQLIAYKAHREKYINWLSNMGKDPDALEGYSHHTAKNHASIIDKFHRQVWNLGGSYTLDITHDHADEYIENLVLSEEEYSDSYLHNVKLALKAFFRFKDPENEWECEITITSSDSATNPKDYLTAEERKAFREASLEFGTIPAYSALSPEERDEWKKFLARRYGMAADDVTESEWDRANGFKYPSIIHTALDGGLRPIEVGRAKVGWVDIDNALLRMPKEVLC
;
A
#
# COMPACT_ATOMS: atom_id res chain seq x y z
N MET A 1 -1.05 14.99 -19.72
CA MET A 1 -1.05 15.24 -18.27
C MET A 1 0.39 15.27 -17.80
N SER A 2 0.82 16.37 -17.15
CA SER A 2 2.15 16.45 -16.54
C SER A 2 2.27 15.43 -15.41
N LYS A 3 3.46 14.89 -15.15
CA LYS A 3 3.65 13.98 -14.01
C LYS A 3 3.35 14.74 -12.71
N PRO A 4 2.64 14.12 -11.74
CA PRO A 4 2.34 14.79 -10.47
C PRO A 4 3.65 15.06 -9.73
N ASP A 5 3.75 16.25 -9.15
CA ASP A 5 4.91 16.65 -8.38
C ASP A 5 5.00 15.86 -7.06
N LYS A 6 6.22 15.52 -6.66
CA LYS A 6 6.48 14.62 -5.54
C LYS A 6 7.62 15.11 -4.67
N VAL A 7 7.43 14.96 -3.37
CA VAL A 7 8.46 15.13 -2.33
C VAL A 7 8.56 13.84 -1.54
N GLN A 8 9.78 13.34 -1.33
CA GLN A 8 10.03 12.05 -0.66
C GLN A 8 9.27 10.86 -1.31
N GLY A 9 9.01 10.91 -2.62
CA GLY A 9 8.23 9.90 -3.33
C GLY A 9 6.70 10.00 -3.15
N ILE A 10 6.21 10.95 -2.35
CA ILE A 10 4.81 11.20 -2.03
C ILE A 10 4.29 12.37 -2.88
N VAL A 11 3.08 12.24 -3.43
CA VAL A 11 2.45 13.32 -4.21
C VAL A 11 2.19 14.53 -3.32
N THR A 12 2.74 15.69 -3.71
CA THR A 12 2.70 16.90 -2.89
C THR A 12 1.28 17.46 -2.76
N VAL A 13 0.61 17.66 -3.90
CA VAL A 13 -0.79 18.12 -3.98
C VAL A 13 -1.55 17.18 -4.91
N PRO A 14 -2.45 16.32 -4.39
CA PRO A 14 -3.32 15.47 -5.20
C PRO A 14 -4.24 16.27 -6.12
N GLU A 15 -4.63 15.69 -7.25
CA GLU A 15 -5.47 16.32 -8.28
C GLU A 15 -6.76 16.97 -7.73
N PRO A 16 -7.54 16.34 -6.84
CA PRO A 16 -8.77 16.97 -6.34
C PRO A 16 -8.49 18.28 -5.57
N SER A 17 -7.35 18.39 -4.88
CA SER A 17 -6.98 19.65 -4.21
C SER A 17 -6.50 20.72 -5.18
N GLN A 18 -6.01 20.35 -6.38
CA GLN A 18 -5.62 21.31 -7.41
C GLN A 18 -6.84 21.98 -8.04
N GLU A 19 -7.97 21.26 -8.10
CA GLU A 19 -9.23 21.75 -8.68
C GLU A 19 -10.00 22.71 -7.75
N GLU A 20 -9.78 22.61 -6.44
CA GLU A 20 -10.46 23.44 -5.43
C GLU A 20 -9.79 24.80 -5.16
N VAL A 21 -8.57 25.02 -5.67
CA VAL A 21 -7.77 26.22 -5.35
C VAL A 21 -7.33 26.96 -6.61
N ASN A 22 -7.20 28.29 -6.50
CA ASN A 22 -6.60 29.08 -7.58
C ASN A 22 -5.06 28.96 -7.59
N GLU A 23 -4.42 29.47 -8.64
CA GLU A 23 -2.96 29.35 -8.84
C GLU A 23 -2.12 29.86 -7.65
N ARG A 24 -2.51 30.97 -7.02
CA ARG A 24 -1.77 31.54 -5.88
C ARG A 24 -1.94 30.69 -4.63
N GLN A 25 -3.15 30.21 -4.38
CA GLN A 25 -3.46 29.28 -3.30
C GLN A 25 -2.76 27.94 -3.51
N LEU A 26 -2.66 27.46 -4.75
CA LEU A 26 -1.93 26.24 -5.10
C LEU A 26 -0.45 26.35 -4.73
N ILE A 27 0.20 27.46 -5.08
CA ILE A 27 1.60 27.71 -4.73
C ILE A 27 1.79 27.70 -3.20
N ALA A 28 0.93 28.41 -2.47
CA ALA A 28 1.00 28.47 -1.01
C ALA A 28 0.75 27.09 -0.36
N TYR A 29 -0.29 26.38 -0.81
CA TYR A 29 -0.63 25.06 -0.30
C TYR A 29 0.45 24.04 -0.61
N LYS A 30 0.98 24.04 -1.83
CA LYS A 30 2.11 23.22 -2.23
C LYS A 30 3.30 23.43 -1.29
N ALA A 31 3.72 24.68 -1.06
CA ALA A 31 4.83 24.98 -0.16
C ALA A 31 4.58 24.48 1.28
N HIS A 32 3.35 24.61 1.78
CA HIS A 32 2.95 24.05 3.08
C HIS A 32 3.08 22.51 3.09
N ARG A 33 2.53 21.86 2.06
CA ARG A 33 2.55 20.40 1.89
C ARG A 33 3.96 19.83 1.79
N GLU A 34 4.86 20.49 1.07
CA GLU A 34 6.27 20.07 0.97
C GLU A 34 6.96 20.07 2.33
N LYS A 35 6.71 21.10 3.15
CA LYS A 35 7.26 21.19 4.51
C LYS A 35 6.73 20.04 5.38
N TYR A 36 5.42 19.81 5.37
CA TYR A 36 4.81 18.75 6.16
C TYR A 36 5.29 17.36 5.74
N ILE A 37 5.36 17.07 4.44
CA ILE A 37 5.83 15.76 3.93
C ILE A 37 7.30 15.54 4.29
N ASN A 38 8.15 16.56 4.15
CA ASN A 38 9.55 16.45 4.58
C ASN A 38 9.64 16.24 6.10
N TRP A 39 8.82 16.92 6.89
CA TRP A 39 8.78 16.71 8.34
C TRP A 39 8.38 15.27 8.68
N LEU A 40 7.31 14.75 8.07
CA LEU A 40 6.87 13.35 8.25
C LEU A 40 7.99 12.35 7.95
N SER A 41 8.72 12.54 6.86
CA SER A 41 9.77 11.61 6.41
C SER A 41 11.07 11.70 7.20
N ASN A 42 11.37 12.82 7.84
CA ASN A 42 12.66 13.04 8.50
C ASN A 42 12.57 13.06 10.04
N MET A 43 11.43 13.42 10.62
CA MET A 43 11.32 13.63 12.07
C MET A 43 9.91 13.42 12.65
N GLY A 44 8.91 13.11 11.83
CA GLY A 44 7.52 13.10 12.29
C GLY A 44 7.19 12.02 13.33
N LYS A 45 7.95 10.92 13.36
CA LYS A 45 7.70 9.81 14.29
C LYS A 45 8.25 10.14 15.68
N ASP A 46 9.49 10.62 15.73
CA ASP A 46 10.16 11.08 16.93
C ASP A 46 11.01 12.32 16.58
N PRO A 47 10.50 13.53 16.85
CA PRO A 47 11.21 14.77 16.54
C PRO A 47 12.54 14.91 17.28
N ASP A 48 12.62 14.45 18.54
CA ASP A 48 13.81 14.58 19.38
C ASP A 48 14.93 13.65 18.88
N ALA A 49 14.57 12.47 18.38
CA ALA A 49 15.50 11.52 17.78
C ALA A 49 15.78 11.76 16.28
N LEU A 50 15.13 12.77 15.66
CA LEU A 50 15.13 12.99 14.20
C LEU A 50 14.73 11.71 13.45
N GLU A 51 13.70 11.00 13.94
CA GLU A 51 13.18 9.80 13.32
C GLU A 51 11.90 10.12 12.53
N GLY A 52 11.94 9.84 11.22
CA GLY A 52 10.77 9.93 10.35
C GLY A 52 9.85 8.71 10.43
N TYR A 53 8.62 8.90 9.94
CA TYR A 53 7.71 7.80 9.67
C TYR A 53 8.18 6.95 8.48
N SER A 54 7.75 5.68 8.46
CA SER A 54 7.90 4.85 7.25
C SER A 54 7.28 5.54 6.04
N HIS A 55 7.79 5.29 4.83
CA HIS A 55 7.23 5.89 3.61
C HIS A 55 5.73 5.61 3.46
N HIS A 56 5.25 4.42 3.85
CA HIS A 56 3.84 4.07 3.81
C HIS A 56 3.01 4.93 4.78
N THR A 57 3.45 5.05 6.03
CA THR A 57 2.78 5.85 7.06
C THR A 57 2.80 7.34 6.70
N ALA A 58 3.94 7.88 6.26
CA ALA A 58 4.07 9.27 5.82
C ALA A 58 3.13 9.57 4.64
N LYS A 59 3.04 8.67 3.65
CA LYS A 59 2.11 8.79 2.53
C LYS A 59 0.65 8.79 3.00
N ASN A 60 0.31 7.91 3.94
CA ASN A 60 -1.04 7.82 4.49
C ASN A 60 -1.43 9.11 5.23
N HIS A 61 -0.58 9.56 6.16
CA HIS A 61 -0.79 10.82 6.89
C HIS A 61 -0.89 12.02 5.94
N ALA A 62 0.02 12.13 4.97
CA ALA A 62 -0.04 13.17 3.96
C ALA A 62 -1.37 13.14 3.19
N SER A 63 -1.89 11.95 2.84
CA SER A 63 -3.16 11.85 2.11
C SER A 63 -4.37 12.21 2.97
N ILE A 64 -4.39 11.81 4.24
CA ILE A 64 -5.45 12.15 5.19
C ILE A 64 -5.49 13.67 5.44
N ILE A 65 -4.33 14.28 5.71
CA ILE A 65 -4.26 15.72 5.98
C ILE A 65 -4.65 16.55 4.75
N ASP A 66 -4.41 16.05 3.55
CA ASP A 66 -4.90 16.71 2.34
C ASP A 66 -6.43 16.69 2.24
N LYS A 67 -7.07 15.56 2.54
CA LYS A 67 -8.54 15.46 2.62
C LYS A 67 -9.10 16.38 3.72
N PHE A 68 -8.42 16.46 4.85
CA PHE A 68 -8.82 17.32 5.97
C PHE A 68 -8.81 18.80 5.56
N HIS A 69 -7.74 19.29 4.93
CA HIS A 69 -7.70 20.68 4.44
C HIS A 69 -8.83 20.98 3.47
N ARG A 70 -9.08 20.10 2.49
CA ARG A 70 -10.21 20.25 1.56
C ARG A 70 -11.55 20.31 2.28
N GLN A 71 -11.76 19.45 3.27
CA GLN A 71 -13.00 19.46 4.05
C GLN A 71 -13.19 20.79 4.78
N VAL A 72 -12.13 21.34 5.37
CA VAL A 72 -12.18 22.65 6.03
C VAL A 72 -12.48 23.77 5.03
N TRP A 73 -11.90 23.72 3.82
CA TRP A 73 -12.22 24.70 2.77
C TRP A 73 -13.67 24.63 2.33
N ASN A 74 -14.21 23.41 2.22
CA ASN A 74 -15.58 23.16 1.78
C ASN A 74 -16.60 23.59 2.85
N LEU A 75 -16.37 23.31 4.14
CA LEU A 75 -17.25 23.76 5.22
C LEU A 75 -17.14 25.26 5.50
N GLY A 76 -15.91 25.78 5.55
CA GLY A 76 -15.63 27.19 5.82
C GLY A 76 -15.88 28.11 4.62
N GLY A 77 -16.18 27.54 3.44
CA GLY A 77 -16.42 28.28 2.19
C GLY A 77 -15.23 29.10 1.70
N SER A 78 -14.02 28.87 2.24
CA SER A 78 -12.83 29.63 1.90
C SER A 78 -11.54 28.86 2.15
N TYR A 79 -10.55 29.11 1.30
CA TYR A 79 -9.21 28.57 1.45
C TYR A 79 -8.52 29.13 2.71
N THR A 80 -7.99 28.23 3.54
CA THR A 80 -7.16 28.58 4.69
C THR A 80 -6.06 27.55 4.93
N LEU A 81 -4.92 28.00 5.44
CA LEU A 81 -3.87 27.14 6.02
C LEU A 81 -3.88 27.19 7.55
N ASP A 82 -4.69 28.07 8.14
CA ASP A 82 -4.80 28.21 9.58
C ASP A 82 -5.86 27.24 10.11
N ILE A 83 -5.45 25.98 10.24
CA ILE A 83 -6.30 24.89 10.69
C ILE A 83 -6.26 24.78 12.21
N THR A 84 -7.40 24.80 12.90
CA THR A 84 -7.50 24.78 14.37
C THR A 84 -7.86 23.39 14.91
N HIS A 85 -7.78 23.22 16.24
CA HIS A 85 -8.25 22.01 16.92
C HIS A 85 -9.75 21.78 16.69
N ASP A 86 -10.56 22.84 16.75
CA ASP A 86 -12.00 22.78 16.46
C ASP A 86 -12.30 22.18 15.08
N HIS A 87 -11.53 22.55 14.04
CA HIS A 87 -11.67 21.93 12.73
C HIS A 87 -11.38 20.42 12.76
N ALA A 88 -10.41 19.99 13.57
CA ALA A 88 -10.02 18.59 13.67
C ALA A 88 -11.07 17.78 14.43
N ASP A 89 -11.63 18.35 15.49
CA ASP A 89 -12.74 17.77 16.24
C ASP A 89 -13.97 17.64 15.36
N GLU A 90 -14.37 18.71 14.66
CA GLU A 90 -15.48 18.67 13.70
C GLU A 90 -15.23 17.66 12.57
N TYR A 91 -14.00 17.57 12.06
CA TYR A 91 -13.66 16.63 10.98
C TYR A 91 -13.81 15.18 11.43
N ILE A 92 -13.26 14.83 12.60
CA ILE A 92 -13.33 13.45 13.09
C ILE A 92 -14.75 13.09 13.57
N GLU A 93 -15.49 14.02 14.16
CA GLU A 93 -16.91 13.85 14.49
C GLU A 93 -17.75 13.56 13.24
N ASN A 94 -17.56 14.36 12.18
CA ASN A 94 -18.27 14.16 10.91
C ASN A 94 -17.97 12.79 10.28
N LEU A 95 -16.73 12.30 10.38
CA LEU A 95 -16.37 10.96 9.89
C LEU A 95 -17.02 9.85 10.70
N VAL A 96 -17.12 10.01 12.03
CA VAL A 96 -17.75 9.03 12.93
C VAL A 96 -19.27 8.99 12.75
N LEU A 97 -19.89 10.14 12.52
CA LEU A 97 -21.35 10.28 12.36
C LEU A 97 -21.84 10.13 10.91
N SER A 98 -20.91 9.99 9.96
CA SER A 98 -21.20 9.81 8.53
C SER A 98 -22.07 8.57 8.28
N GLU A 99 -22.95 8.65 7.27
CA GLU A 99 -23.70 7.48 6.77
C GLU A 99 -22.77 6.44 6.12
N GLU A 100 -21.59 6.87 5.65
CA GLU A 100 -20.55 5.96 5.20
C GLU A 100 -19.93 5.23 6.41
N GLU A 101 -20.07 3.91 6.47
CA GLU A 101 -19.47 3.07 7.52
C GLU A 101 -17.94 2.97 7.35
N TYR A 102 -17.23 3.94 7.94
CA TYR A 102 -15.77 3.90 8.04
C TYR A 102 -15.31 2.83 9.05
N SER A 103 -14.25 2.10 8.72
CA SER A 103 -13.66 1.14 9.65
C SER A 103 -12.96 1.83 10.83
N ASP A 104 -12.98 1.21 12.00
CA ASP A 104 -12.25 1.68 13.19
C ASP A 104 -10.76 1.92 12.90
N SER A 105 -10.14 1.04 12.11
CA SER A 105 -8.74 1.18 11.69
C SER A 105 -8.51 2.43 10.83
N TYR A 106 -9.45 2.79 9.96
CA TYR A 106 -9.36 4.02 9.17
C TYR A 106 -9.49 5.24 10.09
N LEU A 107 -10.51 5.28 10.94
CA LEU A 107 -10.73 6.38 11.89
C LEU A 107 -9.54 6.56 12.84
N HIS A 108 -8.94 5.45 13.30
CA HIS A 108 -7.73 5.48 14.11
C HIS A 108 -6.54 6.11 13.36
N ASN A 109 -6.33 5.74 12.09
CA ASN A 109 -5.30 6.37 11.26
C ASN A 109 -5.57 7.86 11.02
N VAL A 110 -6.84 8.26 10.91
CA VAL A 110 -7.21 9.68 10.82
C VAL A 110 -6.80 10.41 12.09
N LYS A 111 -7.14 9.87 13.26
CA LYS A 111 -6.72 10.42 14.57
C LYS A 111 -5.20 10.58 14.67
N LEU A 112 -4.43 9.55 14.29
CA LEU A 112 -2.96 9.61 14.30
C LEU A 112 -2.40 10.65 13.33
N ALA A 113 -2.97 10.76 12.14
CA ALA A 113 -2.55 11.73 11.15
C ALA A 113 -2.81 13.17 11.61
N LEU A 114 -3.99 13.44 12.20
CA LEU A 114 -4.35 14.74 12.78
C LEU A 114 -3.39 15.10 13.92
N LYS A 115 -3.12 14.16 14.84
CA LYS A 115 -2.18 14.39 15.95
C LYS A 115 -0.76 14.73 15.43
N ALA A 116 -0.28 13.98 14.44
CA ALA A 116 1.01 14.27 13.81
C ALA A 116 1.04 15.64 13.12
N PHE A 117 -0.08 16.06 12.51
CA PHE A 117 -0.19 17.38 11.88
C PHE A 117 -0.16 18.52 12.89
N PHE A 118 -0.87 18.41 14.02
CA PHE A 118 -0.82 19.46 15.05
C PHE A 118 0.53 19.52 15.75
N ARG A 119 1.19 18.38 15.97
CA ARG A 119 2.59 18.36 16.42
C ARG A 119 3.53 19.07 15.44
N PHE A 120 3.30 18.93 14.13
CA PHE A 120 4.05 19.69 13.12
C PHE A 120 3.74 21.18 13.14
N LYS A 121 2.46 21.55 13.31
CA LYS A 121 1.99 22.94 13.29
C LYS A 121 2.47 23.72 14.52
N ASP A 122 2.30 23.11 15.69
CA ASP A 122 2.58 23.71 16.99
C ASP A 122 2.99 22.59 17.98
N PRO A 123 4.30 22.31 18.12
CA PRO A 123 4.80 21.26 19.01
C PRO A 123 4.45 21.46 20.49
N GLU A 124 4.16 22.70 20.92
CA GLU A 124 3.81 23.00 22.32
C GLU A 124 2.32 22.78 22.61
N ASN A 125 1.48 22.71 21.57
CA ASN A 125 0.04 22.56 21.68
C ASN A 125 -0.45 21.38 20.82
N GLU A 126 -0.13 20.16 21.28
CA GLU A 126 -0.61 18.96 20.61
C GLU A 126 -2.14 18.83 20.72
N TRP A 127 -2.77 18.46 19.61
CA TRP A 127 -4.19 18.12 19.61
C TRP A 127 -4.43 16.78 20.30
N GLU A 128 -5.41 16.77 21.20
CA GLU A 128 -5.92 15.55 21.83
C GLU A 128 -7.39 15.36 21.46
N CYS A 129 -7.69 14.18 20.93
CA CYS A 129 -9.03 13.84 20.48
C CYS A 129 -9.85 13.21 21.61
N GLU A 130 -11.00 13.81 21.92
CA GLU A 130 -11.94 13.34 22.95
C GLU A 130 -12.69 12.06 22.54
N ILE A 131 -12.85 11.81 21.23
CA ILE A 131 -13.54 10.62 20.74
C ILE A 131 -12.69 9.37 20.98
N THR A 132 -13.31 8.39 21.63
CA THR A 132 -12.74 7.05 21.79
C THR A 132 -13.06 6.22 20.56
N ILE A 133 -12.06 6.07 19.69
CA ILE A 133 -12.11 5.10 18.58
C ILE A 133 -11.43 3.83 19.10
N THR A 134 -12.23 2.79 19.37
CA THR A 134 -11.69 1.49 19.76
C THR A 134 -10.99 0.88 18.56
N SER A 135 -9.66 0.94 18.53
CA SER A 135 -8.90 0.08 17.64
C SER A 135 -9.21 -1.36 18.05
N SER A 136 -9.76 -2.15 17.13
CA SER A 136 -9.78 -3.60 17.27
C SER A 136 -8.36 -4.16 17.07
N ASP A 137 -7.39 -3.67 17.87
CA ASP A 137 -6.02 -4.17 17.97
C ASP A 137 -5.96 -5.52 18.69
N SER A 138 -7.00 -6.34 18.56
CA SER A 138 -6.78 -7.76 18.70
C SER A 138 -6.01 -8.17 17.45
N ALA A 139 -4.69 -8.24 17.57
CA ALA A 139 -3.85 -9.19 16.87
C ALA A 139 -4.30 -10.62 17.20
N THR A 140 -5.57 -10.94 16.97
CA THR A 140 -6.07 -12.28 16.94
C THR A 140 -5.96 -12.72 15.50
N ASN A 141 -5.35 -13.88 15.31
CA ASN A 141 -5.25 -14.59 14.05
C ASN A 141 -6.44 -14.30 13.13
N PRO A 142 -6.25 -14.17 11.81
CA PRO A 142 -7.37 -14.05 10.89
C PRO A 142 -8.43 -15.07 11.28
N LYS A 143 -9.64 -14.59 11.59
CA LYS A 143 -10.73 -15.42 12.14
C LYS A 143 -11.04 -16.63 11.25
N ASP A 144 -10.64 -16.53 9.98
CA ASP A 144 -10.78 -17.53 8.95
C ASP A 144 -9.38 -17.86 8.38
N TYR A 145 -8.79 -18.95 8.86
CA TYR A 145 -7.52 -19.47 8.35
C TYR A 145 -7.78 -20.77 7.60
N LEU A 146 -6.99 -21.01 6.54
CA LEU A 146 -7.09 -22.25 5.78
C LEU A 146 -6.80 -23.46 6.67
N THR A 147 -7.76 -24.38 6.70
CA THR A 147 -7.64 -25.73 7.27
C THR A 147 -6.55 -26.55 6.58
N ALA A 148 -6.20 -27.71 7.13
CA ALA A 148 -5.19 -28.57 6.53
C ALA A 148 -5.63 -29.07 5.14
N GLU A 149 -6.91 -29.42 5.00
CA GLU A 149 -7.51 -29.85 3.75
C GLU A 149 -7.51 -28.72 2.71
N GLU A 150 -7.90 -27.51 3.09
CA GLU A 150 -7.90 -26.36 2.18
C GLU A 150 -6.48 -25.98 1.77
N ARG A 151 -5.50 -26.03 2.68
CA ARG A 151 -4.08 -25.82 2.32
C ARG A 151 -3.60 -26.86 1.32
N LYS A 152 -3.99 -28.13 1.48
CA LYS A 152 -3.64 -29.19 0.52
C LYS A 152 -4.27 -28.92 -0.84
N ALA A 153 -5.58 -28.65 -0.88
CA ALA A 153 -6.30 -28.33 -2.10
C ALA A 153 -5.70 -27.11 -2.81
N PHE A 154 -5.29 -26.09 -2.05
CA PHE A 154 -4.68 -24.89 -2.60
C PHE A 154 -3.29 -25.14 -3.21
N ARG A 155 -2.49 -26.03 -2.62
CA ARG A 155 -1.22 -26.48 -3.21
C ARG A 155 -1.43 -27.23 -4.51
N GLU A 156 -2.35 -28.20 -4.52
CA GLU A 156 -2.69 -28.98 -5.72
C GLU A 156 -3.20 -28.07 -6.84
N ALA A 157 -4.13 -27.16 -6.52
CA ALA A 157 -4.62 -26.17 -7.46
C ALA A 157 -3.51 -25.26 -8.00
N SER A 158 -2.51 -24.89 -7.17
CA SER A 158 -1.39 -24.06 -7.63
C SER A 158 -0.48 -24.77 -8.64
N LEU A 159 -0.39 -26.10 -8.58
CA LEU A 159 0.37 -26.91 -9.53
C LEU A 159 -0.33 -27.06 -10.89
N GLU A 160 -1.66 -27.00 -10.90
CA GLU A 160 -2.47 -27.10 -12.12
C GLU A 160 -2.74 -25.73 -12.76
N PHE A 161 -2.76 -24.67 -11.95
CA PHE A 161 -3.17 -23.34 -12.38
C PHE A 161 -2.34 -22.81 -13.55
N GLY A 162 -3.02 -22.62 -14.69
CA GLY A 162 -2.43 -22.01 -15.88
C GLY A 162 -1.36 -22.88 -16.55
N THR A 163 -1.31 -24.18 -16.24
CA THR A 163 -0.50 -25.15 -16.98
C THR A 163 -1.02 -25.33 -18.41
N ILE A 164 -0.12 -25.68 -19.30
CA ILE A 164 -0.39 -25.96 -20.71
C ILE A 164 0.25 -27.29 -21.11
N PRO A 165 -0.27 -27.98 -22.14
CA PRO A 165 0.33 -29.21 -22.62
C PRO A 165 1.81 -29.04 -23.01
N ALA A 166 2.61 -30.09 -22.86
CA ALA A 166 4.01 -30.05 -23.27
C ALA A 166 4.12 -29.76 -24.77
N TYR A 167 5.06 -28.90 -25.16
CA TYR A 167 5.24 -28.49 -26.56
C TYR A 167 5.41 -29.69 -27.51
N SER A 168 6.20 -30.68 -27.07
CA SER A 168 6.48 -31.91 -27.81
C SER A 168 5.27 -32.83 -27.99
N ALA A 169 4.23 -32.69 -27.15
CA ALA A 169 3.03 -33.53 -27.18
C ALA A 169 1.95 -33.02 -28.16
N LEU A 170 2.17 -31.86 -28.78
CA LEU A 170 1.18 -31.18 -29.64
C LEU A 170 1.55 -31.28 -31.13
N SER A 171 0.54 -31.31 -31.99
CA SER A 171 0.68 -31.14 -33.44
C SER A 171 1.08 -29.70 -33.81
N PRO A 172 1.59 -29.46 -35.04
CA PRO A 172 1.86 -28.10 -35.52
C PRO A 172 0.66 -27.15 -35.40
N GLU A 173 -0.54 -27.61 -35.76
CA GLU A 173 -1.77 -26.82 -35.71
C GLU A 173 -2.19 -26.51 -34.27
N GLU A 174 -2.08 -27.48 -33.36
CA GLU A 174 -2.36 -27.28 -31.94
C GLU A 174 -1.36 -26.29 -31.31
N ARG A 175 -0.09 -26.35 -31.72
CA ARG A 175 0.94 -25.40 -31.26
C ARG A 175 0.60 -23.98 -31.68
N ASP A 176 0.10 -23.77 -32.89
CA ASP A 176 -0.27 -22.43 -33.37
C ASP A 176 -1.44 -21.84 -32.57
N GLU A 177 -2.41 -22.65 -32.14
CA GLU A 177 -3.48 -22.19 -31.25
C GLU A 177 -2.95 -21.82 -29.86
N TRP A 178 -2.08 -22.65 -29.28
CA TRP A 178 -1.46 -22.34 -27.99
C TRP A 178 -0.51 -21.14 -28.05
N LYS A 179 0.19 -20.91 -29.17
CA LYS A 179 0.96 -19.68 -29.38
C LYS A 179 0.08 -18.44 -29.32
N LYS A 180 -1.09 -18.46 -29.97
CA LYS A 180 -2.06 -17.33 -29.87
C LYS A 180 -2.54 -17.12 -28.45
N PHE A 181 -2.79 -18.20 -27.71
CA PHE A 181 -3.16 -18.12 -26.29
C PHE A 181 -2.06 -17.48 -25.45
N LEU A 182 -0.80 -17.94 -25.60
CA LEU A 182 0.36 -17.40 -24.87
C LEU A 182 0.67 -15.95 -25.25
N ALA A 183 0.55 -15.61 -26.52
CA ALA A 183 0.70 -14.25 -27.02
C ALA A 183 -0.24 -13.28 -26.31
N ARG A 184 -1.52 -13.65 -26.19
CA ARG A 184 -2.52 -12.88 -25.43
C ARG A 184 -2.20 -12.83 -23.94
N ARG A 185 -1.81 -13.96 -23.35
CA ARG A 185 -1.47 -14.07 -21.92
C ARG A 185 -0.31 -13.14 -21.53
N TYR A 186 0.67 -12.98 -22.41
CA TYR A 186 1.87 -12.19 -22.15
C TYR A 186 1.87 -10.81 -22.81
N GLY A 187 0.86 -10.50 -23.63
CA GLY A 187 0.75 -9.21 -24.32
C GLY A 187 1.84 -9.01 -25.38
N MET A 188 2.14 -10.05 -26.15
CA MET A 188 3.18 -10.06 -27.20
C MET A 188 2.63 -10.58 -28.53
N ALA A 189 3.41 -10.47 -29.62
CA ALA A 189 3.00 -11.01 -30.92
C ALA A 189 3.08 -12.55 -30.90
N ALA A 190 2.22 -13.22 -31.68
CA ALA A 190 2.18 -14.68 -31.75
C ALA A 190 3.47 -15.27 -32.34
N ASP A 191 4.09 -14.56 -33.28
CA ASP A 191 5.36 -14.96 -33.90
C ASP A 191 6.55 -14.83 -32.94
N ASP A 192 6.42 -14.03 -31.89
CA ASP A 192 7.44 -13.87 -30.85
C ASP A 192 7.34 -14.96 -29.76
N VAL A 193 6.32 -15.83 -29.80
CA VAL A 193 6.16 -16.91 -28.82
C VAL A 193 7.09 -18.06 -29.15
N THR A 194 8.02 -18.32 -28.25
CA THR A 194 9.01 -19.40 -28.37
C THR A 194 8.84 -20.45 -27.27
N GLU A 195 9.74 -21.42 -27.24
CA GLU A 195 9.78 -22.45 -26.18
C GLU A 195 9.97 -21.82 -24.78
N SER A 196 10.64 -20.67 -24.66
CA SER A 196 10.80 -19.99 -23.36
C SER A 196 9.48 -19.51 -22.77
N GLU A 197 8.53 -19.08 -23.60
CA GLU A 197 7.19 -18.68 -23.16
C GLU A 197 6.37 -19.90 -22.69
N TRP A 198 6.63 -21.05 -23.30
CA TRP A 198 6.07 -22.34 -22.93
C TRP A 198 6.58 -22.78 -21.55
N ASP A 199 7.89 -22.76 -21.36
CA ASP A 199 8.54 -23.07 -20.09
C ASP A 199 8.11 -22.09 -19.00
N ARG A 200 7.97 -20.80 -19.35
CA ARG A 200 7.46 -19.79 -18.43
C ARG A 200 6.01 -20.07 -18.01
N ALA A 201 5.17 -20.58 -18.92
CA ALA A 201 3.77 -20.90 -18.62
C ALA A 201 3.64 -22.06 -17.65
N ASN A 202 4.47 -23.09 -17.82
CA ASN A 202 4.56 -24.26 -16.95
C ASN A 202 5.56 -24.11 -15.80
N GLY A 203 6.10 -22.89 -15.60
CA GLY A 203 7.10 -22.61 -14.60
C GLY A 203 6.52 -22.59 -13.18
N PHE A 204 7.40 -22.73 -12.19
CA PHE A 204 7.02 -22.83 -10.78
C PHE A 204 6.64 -21.49 -10.11
N LYS A 205 6.36 -20.43 -10.87
CA LYS A 205 6.10 -19.09 -10.29
C LYS A 205 4.99 -19.12 -9.23
N TYR A 206 3.81 -19.63 -9.57
CA TYR A 206 2.68 -19.67 -8.63
C TYR A 206 2.87 -20.74 -7.54
N PRO A 207 3.27 -21.98 -7.86
CA PRO A 207 3.62 -22.97 -6.84
C PRO A 207 4.62 -22.45 -5.80
N SER A 208 5.72 -21.83 -6.24
CA SER A 208 6.74 -21.29 -5.34
C SER A 208 6.20 -20.16 -4.46
N ILE A 209 5.39 -19.24 -5.00
CA ILE A 209 4.77 -18.16 -4.20
C ILE A 209 3.85 -18.76 -3.13
N ILE A 210 2.94 -19.66 -3.53
CA ILE A 210 1.96 -20.25 -2.62
C ILE A 210 2.65 -21.09 -1.55
N HIS A 211 3.58 -21.96 -1.94
CA HIS A 211 4.28 -22.82 -0.99
C HIS A 211 5.12 -22.00 -0.01
N THR A 212 5.85 -20.99 -0.50
CA THR A 212 6.66 -20.12 0.38
C THR A 212 5.79 -19.35 1.37
N ALA A 213 4.62 -18.85 0.93
CA ALA A 213 3.68 -18.15 1.82
C ALA A 213 3.07 -19.10 2.86
N LEU A 214 2.68 -20.33 2.47
CA LEU A 214 2.06 -21.30 3.37
C LEU A 214 3.05 -21.94 4.36
N ASP A 215 4.28 -22.25 3.93
CA ASP A 215 5.29 -22.95 4.73
C ASP A 215 6.18 -22.00 5.52
N GLY A 216 6.63 -20.91 4.88
CA GLY A 216 7.54 -19.95 5.50
C GLY A 216 6.82 -18.79 6.20
N GLY A 217 5.50 -18.64 5.98
CA GLY A 217 4.74 -17.52 6.54
C GLY A 217 5.14 -16.16 5.97
N LEU A 218 5.82 -16.13 4.81
CA LEU A 218 6.28 -14.88 4.20
C LEU A 218 5.09 -14.03 3.73
N ARG A 219 5.13 -12.75 4.07
CA ARG A 219 4.24 -11.73 3.52
C ARG A 219 4.53 -11.55 2.02
N PRO A 220 3.56 -11.09 1.22
CA PRO A 220 3.76 -10.90 -0.23
C PRO A 220 5.00 -10.05 -0.60
N ILE A 221 5.30 -9.01 0.18
CA ILE A 221 6.50 -8.18 -0.05
C ILE A 221 7.81 -8.93 0.23
N GLU A 222 7.81 -9.84 1.20
CA GLU A 222 8.95 -10.68 1.55
C GLU A 222 9.19 -11.73 0.47
N VAL A 223 8.13 -12.36 -0.05
CA VAL A 223 8.21 -13.26 -1.21
C VAL A 223 8.79 -12.52 -2.42
N GLY A 224 8.33 -11.30 -2.69
CA GLY A 224 8.83 -10.48 -3.80
C GLY A 224 10.30 -10.05 -3.65
N ARG A 225 10.83 -10.02 -2.42
CA ARG A 225 12.23 -9.65 -2.11
C ARG A 225 13.13 -10.86 -1.88
N ALA A 226 12.57 -12.06 -1.79
CA ALA A 226 13.27 -13.28 -1.43
C ALA A 226 14.49 -13.55 -2.34
N LYS A 227 15.58 -14.01 -1.73
CA LYS A 227 16.82 -14.39 -2.41
C LYS A 227 17.16 -15.83 -2.09
N VAL A 228 17.70 -16.55 -3.07
CA VAL A 228 18.08 -17.96 -2.91
C VAL A 228 19.06 -18.16 -1.75
N GLY A 229 19.98 -17.20 -1.54
CA GLY A 229 20.94 -17.23 -0.44
C GLY A 229 20.36 -17.07 0.97
N TRP A 230 19.06 -16.82 1.13
CA TRP A 230 18.41 -16.87 2.44
C TRP A 230 18.10 -18.29 2.89
N VAL A 231 18.05 -19.24 1.95
CA VAL A 231 17.71 -20.63 2.24
C VAL A 231 18.99 -21.38 2.63
N ASP A 232 19.07 -21.74 3.90
CA ASP A 232 20.14 -22.54 4.48
C ASP A 232 19.62 -23.99 4.62
N ILE A 233 19.85 -24.77 3.57
CA ILE A 233 19.34 -26.14 3.46
C ILE A 233 20.04 -27.05 4.48
N ASP A 234 21.33 -26.83 4.73
CA ASP A 234 22.13 -27.64 5.65
C ASP A 234 21.60 -27.56 7.10
N ASN A 235 21.06 -26.41 7.48
CA ASN A 235 20.51 -26.18 8.83
C ASN A 235 18.98 -26.11 8.87
N ALA A 236 18.30 -26.28 7.72
CA ALA A 236 16.85 -26.09 7.57
C ALA A 236 16.36 -24.72 8.08
N LEU A 237 17.10 -23.64 7.76
CA LEU A 237 16.79 -22.28 8.19
C LEU A 237 16.48 -21.35 7.02
N LEU A 238 15.56 -20.42 7.25
CA LEU A 238 15.32 -19.27 6.38
C LEU A 238 15.87 -18.01 7.03
N ARG A 239 16.96 -17.46 6.49
CA ARG A 239 17.71 -16.32 7.05
C ARG A 239 17.30 -15.03 6.35
N MET A 240 16.32 -14.34 6.92
CA MET A 240 15.83 -13.07 6.38
C MET A 240 16.52 -11.86 7.05
N PRO A 241 17.12 -10.94 6.27
CA PRO A 241 17.61 -9.67 6.80
C PRO A 241 16.49 -8.84 7.43
N LYS A 242 16.80 -7.99 8.40
CA LYS A 242 15.78 -7.15 9.04
C LYS A 242 15.22 -6.11 8.06
N GLU A 243 16.05 -5.65 7.13
CA GLU A 243 15.75 -4.57 6.19
C GLU A 243 14.67 -4.94 5.17
N VAL A 244 14.40 -6.24 4.97
CA VAL A 244 13.34 -6.71 4.06
C VAL A 244 11.99 -6.89 4.73
N LEU A 245 11.93 -6.82 6.07
CA LEU A 245 10.71 -6.94 6.88
C LEU A 245 9.88 -5.63 6.93
N CYS A 246 10.36 -4.55 6.31
CA CYS A 246 9.73 -3.22 6.34
C CYS A 246 9.29 -2.72 4.96
#